data_AF-A0A2A2RWK5-F1
#
_entry.id   AF-A0A2A2RWK5-F1
#
_cell.length_a   1.000
_cell.length_b   1.000
_cell.length_c   1.000
_cell.angle_alpha   90.00
_cell.angle_beta   90.00
_cell.angle_gamma   90.00
#
_symmetry.space_group_name_H-M   'P 1'
#
loop_
_entity.id
_entity.type
_entity.pdbx_description
1 polymer ?
#
loop_
_entity_poly.entity_id
_entity_poly.type
_entity_poly.pdbx_seq_one_letter_code
_entity_poly.pdbx_strand_id
1 'polypeptide(L)'
;MSVEVIGEAVDQLDHELVKEAAAAVLHYFKIERKQTVVTIAEFTTALEDVLRSLGLIANSPKAKSAPALAGSVAETSLAALAAETGEGGELLFFPRLREEMRQQLSQSPRLVRFNGLHDCVKRLVGARRWCDRCRAMSDQIVGYLRQCLDENHRADCALVVS
;
A
#
# COMPACT_ATOMS: atom_id res chain seq x y z
N MET A 1 -13.21 -20.07 24.82
CA MET A 1 -13.48 -18.63 24.66
C MET A 1 -12.61 -18.18 23.49
N SER A 2 -13.21 -18.14 22.32
CA SER A 2 -12.54 -17.96 21.03
C SER A 2 -12.31 -16.46 20.80
N VAL A 3 -11.10 -16.08 20.42
CA VAL A 3 -10.81 -14.72 19.95
C VAL A 3 -10.50 -14.83 18.47
N GLU A 4 -11.53 -14.60 17.66
CA GLU A 4 -11.39 -14.33 16.23
C GLU A 4 -11.04 -12.85 16.09
N VAL A 5 -9.85 -12.54 15.61
CA VAL A 5 -9.48 -11.18 15.21
C VAL A 5 -9.59 -11.11 13.70
N ILE A 6 -10.65 -10.45 13.26
CA ILE A 6 -11.10 -10.25 11.90
C ILE A 6 -10.09 -9.39 11.13
N GLY A 7 -9.53 -9.95 10.06
CA GLY A 7 -8.66 -9.28 9.09
C GLY A 7 -9.45 -8.46 8.06
N GLU A 8 -10.25 -7.49 8.53
CA GLU A 8 -11.10 -6.65 7.67
C GLU A 8 -11.04 -5.17 8.09
N ALA A 9 -9.86 -4.66 8.46
CA ALA A 9 -9.71 -3.30 9.00
C ALA A 9 -8.60 -2.48 8.31
N VAL A 10 -8.44 -2.63 6.99
CA VAL A 10 -7.59 -1.69 6.21
C VAL A 10 -8.41 -0.86 5.21
N ASP A 11 -9.67 -1.24 4.93
CA ASP A 11 -10.58 -0.43 4.10
C ASP A 11 -11.49 0.51 4.91
N GLN A 12 -11.54 0.32 6.23
CA GLN A 12 -12.09 1.27 7.21
C GLN A 12 -10.96 1.79 8.07
N LEU A 13 -10.18 2.75 7.58
CA LEU A 13 -9.60 3.72 8.50
C LEU A 13 -10.82 4.36 9.18
N ASP A 14 -11.14 3.90 10.38
CA ASP A 14 -12.43 4.12 11.03
C ASP A 14 -12.70 5.63 11.08
N HIS A 15 -13.60 6.11 10.22
CA HIS A 15 -13.84 7.54 10.00
C HIS A 15 -14.31 8.20 11.30
N GLU A 16 -14.91 7.39 12.19
CA GLU A 16 -15.26 7.79 13.54
C GLU A 16 -14.02 7.99 14.42
N LEU A 17 -13.01 7.13 14.32
CA LEU A 17 -11.76 7.27 15.07
C LEU A 17 -10.97 8.53 14.68
N VAL A 18 -10.95 8.88 13.39
CA VAL A 18 -10.32 10.14 12.92
C VAL A 18 -11.06 11.36 13.48
N LYS A 19 -12.38 11.31 13.49
CA LYS A 19 -13.24 12.36 14.04
C LYS A 19 -13.08 12.52 15.55
N GLU A 20 -13.00 11.41 16.29
CA GLU A 20 -12.72 11.40 17.73
C GLU A 20 -11.32 11.95 18.04
N ALA A 21 -10.31 11.58 17.26
CA ALA A 21 -8.95 12.14 17.39
C ALA A 21 -8.93 13.64 17.13
N ALA A 22 -9.61 14.12 16.08
CA ALA A 22 -9.76 15.55 15.79
C ALA A 22 -10.47 16.30 16.91
N ALA A 23 -11.54 15.72 17.48
CA ALA A 23 -12.26 16.29 18.62
C ALA A 23 -11.37 16.40 19.86
N ALA A 24 -10.58 15.37 20.16
CA ALA A 24 -9.62 15.39 21.27
C ALA A 24 -8.55 16.47 21.11
N VAL A 25 -8.02 16.65 19.89
CA VAL A 25 -7.04 17.70 19.58
C VAL A 25 -7.64 19.09 19.77
N LEU A 26 -8.85 19.34 19.25
CA LEU A 26 -9.55 20.62 19.46
C LEU A 26 -9.83 20.87 20.95
N HIS A 27 -10.17 19.83 21.69
CA HIS A 27 -10.39 19.90 23.13
C HIS A 27 -9.11 20.28 23.89
N TYR A 28 -7.97 19.69 23.53
CA TYR A 28 -6.65 20.01 24.08
C TYR A 28 -6.29 21.49 23.86
N PHE A 29 -6.46 22.00 22.63
CA PHE A 29 -6.20 23.42 22.35
C PHE A 29 -7.12 24.36 23.16
N LYS A 30 -8.39 23.98 23.31
CA LYS A 30 -9.39 24.78 24.03
C LYS A 30 -9.17 24.80 25.54
N ILE A 31 -8.87 23.65 26.16
CA ILE A 31 -8.78 23.52 27.63
C ILE A 31 -7.36 23.79 28.13
N GLU A 32 -6.36 23.11 27.58
CA GLU A 32 -5.01 23.14 28.12
C GLU A 32 -4.23 24.38 27.64
N ARG A 33 -4.43 24.80 26.39
CA ARG A 33 -3.77 26.00 25.84
C ARG A 33 -4.57 27.29 25.97
N LYS A 34 -5.85 27.23 26.36
CA LYS A 34 -6.80 28.37 26.40
C LYS A 34 -6.82 29.16 25.08
N GLN A 35 -6.47 28.52 23.97
CA GLN A 35 -6.43 29.13 22.65
C GLN A 35 -7.77 28.88 21.96
N THR A 36 -8.46 29.95 21.57
CA THR A 36 -9.71 29.88 20.81
C THR A 36 -9.48 29.91 19.30
N VAL A 37 -8.25 30.19 18.87
CA VAL A 37 -7.82 30.26 17.47
C VAL A 37 -6.53 29.47 17.36
N VAL A 38 -6.50 28.53 16.43
CA VAL A 38 -5.36 27.67 16.13
C VAL A 38 -5.15 27.71 14.62
N THR A 39 -3.90 27.76 14.18
CA THR A 39 -3.62 27.70 12.75
C THR A 39 -3.85 26.28 12.21
N ILE A 40 -4.15 26.18 10.91
CA ILE A 40 -4.32 24.87 10.27
C ILE A 40 -3.06 24.01 10.45
N ALA A 41 -1.88 24.61 10.34
CA ALA A 41 -0.60 23.91 10.51
C ALA A 41 -0.45 23.28 11.91
N GLU A 42 -0.70 24.05 12.96
CA GLU A 42 -0.61 23.56 14.35
C GLU A 42 -1.64 22.46 14.64
N PHE A 43 -2.86 22.64 14.13
CA PHE A 43 -3.91 21.64 14.25
C PHE A 43 -3.52 20.34 13.53
N THR A 44 -3.01 20.43 12.30
CA THR A 44 -2.57 19.26 11.53
C THR A 44 -1.42 18.53 12.22
N THR A 45 -0.43 19.25 12.78
CA THR A 45 0.69 18.61 13.48
C THR A 45 0.22 17.87 14.73
N ALA A 46 -0.65 18.48 15.54
CA ALA A 46 -1.18 17.83 16.74
C ALA A 46 -2.04 16.60 16.40
N LEU A 47 -2.87 16.70 15.35
CA LEU A 47 -3.66 15.59 14.86
C LEU A 47 -2.80 14.45 14.31
N GLU A 48 -1.73 14.78 13.58
CA GLU A 48 -0.76 13.78 13.11
C GLU A 48 -0.09 13.04 14.26
N ASP A 49 0.29 13.73 15.34
CA ASP A 49 0.94 13.10 16.49
C ASP A 49 -0.02 12.16 17.24
N VAL A 50 -1.29 12.55 17.41
CA VAL A 50 -2.31 11.68 18.01
C VAL A 50 -2.55 10.46 17.13
N LEU A 51 -2.79 10.64 15.84
CA LEU A 51 -3.02 9.53 14.94
C LEU A 51 -1.78 8.63 14.79
N ARG A 52 -0.56 9.17 14.89
CA ARG A 52 0.69 8.39 14.96
C ARG A 52 0.77 7.60 16.26
N SER A 53 0.41 8.18 17.40
CA SER A 53 0.38 7.48 18.70
C SER A 53 -0.64 6.34 18.74
N LEU A 54 -1.71 6.48 17.96
CA LEU A 54 -2.73 5.45 17.74
C LEU A 54 -2.33 4.41 16.67
N GLY A 55 -1.16 4.57 16.03
CA GLY A 55 -0.64 3.66 15.00
C GLY A 55 -1.27 3.84 13.61
N LEU A 56 -2.06 4.90 13.39
CA LEU A 56 -2.85 5.12 12.18
C LEU A 56 -2.11 5.93 11.10
N ILE A 57 -1.09 6.71 11.49
CA ILE A 57 -0.24 7.44 10.55
C ILE A 57 1.17 6.86 10.59
N ALA A 58 1.43 5.93 9.68
CA ALA A 58 2.77 5.53 9.29
C ALA A 58 3.30 6.51 8.23
N ASN A 59 3.61 7.75 8.64
CA ASN A 59 4.41 8.62 7.78
C ASN A 59 5.81 8.03 7.72
N SER A 60 6.08 7.27 6.66
CA SER A 60 7.42 6.92 6.22
C SER A 60 8.23 8.21 6.07
N PRO A 61 9.19 8.50 6.96
CA PRO A 61 10.17 9.52 6.66
C PRO A 61 11.17 8.84 5.73
N LYS A 62 11.08 9.21 4.46
CA LYS A 62 12.21 9.26 3.51
C LYS A 62 13.41 8.39 3.93
N ALA A 63 13.49 7.19 3.35
CA ALA A 63 14.73 6.45 3.16
C ALA A 63 15.66 6.36 4.39
N LYS A 64 15.27 5.62 5.42
CA LYS A 64 16.23 4.84 6.21
C LYS A 64 15.63 3.49 6.54
N SER A 65 16.41 2.47 6.21
CA SER A 65 16.20 1.05 6.36
C SER A 65 15.47 0.66 7.65
N ALA A 66 14.33 -0.02 7.49
CA ALA A 66 13.61 -0.85 8.47
C ALA A 66 13.17 -0.18 9.81
N PRO A 67 12.01 -0.62 10.32
CA PRO A 67 12.13 -1.69 11.29
C PRO A 67 11.38 -2.92 10.80
N ALA A 68 11.98 -4.07 11.09
CA ALA A 68 11.43 -5.38 10.81
C ALA A 68 10.00 -5.49 11.35
N LEU A 69 9.01 -5.40 10.46
CA LEU A 69 7.86 -6.27 10.59
C LEU A 69 8.43 -7.68 10.45
N ALA A 70 8.43 -8.42 11.56
CA ALA A 70 8.92 -9.79 11.64
C ALA A 70 7.97 -10.75 10.90
N GLY A 71 7.85 -10.55 9.58
CA GLY A 71 7.21 -11.41 8.61
C GLY A 71 7.91 -11.16 7.27
N SER A 72 8.24 -12.23 6.55
CA SER A 72 8.95 -12.12 5.27
C SER A 72 8.21 -11.14 4.34
N VAL A 73 8.86 -10.02 3.99
CA VAL A 73 8.36 -9.08 2.99
C VAL A 73 8.98 -9.49 1.67
N ALA A 74 8.14 -9.90 0.72
CA ALA A 74 8.57 -10.24 -0.62
C ALA A 74 8.42 -9.01 -1.51
N GLU A 75 9.54 -8.40 -1.89
CA GLU A 75 9.56 -7.22 -2.75
C GLU A 75 10.10 -7.58 -4.14
N THR A 76 9.32 -7.28 -5.18
CA THR A 76 9.75 -7.47 -6.58
C THR A 76 9.47 -6.22 -7.41
N SER A 77 10.38 -5.91 -8.33
CA SER A 77 10.20 -4.83 -9.28
C SER A 77 9.50 -5.28 -10.55
N LEU A 78 8.33 -4.71 -10.83
CA LEU A 78 7.60 -4.91 -12.09
C LEU A 78 8.40 -4.39 -13.28
N ALA A 79 9.18 -3.33 -13.08
CA ALA A 79 10.05 -2.77 -14.11
C ALA A 79 11.21 -3.71 -14.46
N ALA A 80 11.75 -4.44 -13.47
CA ALA A 80 12.76 -5.48 -13.70
C ALA A 80 12.17 -6.71 -14.38
N LEU A 81 11.00 -7.19 -13.93
CA LEU A 81 10.29 -8.29 -14.60
C LEU A 81 9.97 -7.95 -16.06
N ALA A 82 9.51 -6.73 -16.32
CA ALA A 82 9.27 -6.26 -17.69
C ALA A 82 10.57 -6.06 -18.50
N ALA A 83 11.73 -5.90 -17.85
CA ALA A 83 13.02 -5.86 -18.54
C ALA A 83 13.46 -7.27 -18.96
N GLU A 84 13.35 -8.24 -18.04
CA GLU A 84 13.67 -9.64 -18.28
C GLU A 84 12.82 -10.25 -19.40
N THR A 85 11.56 -9.82 -19.47
CA THR A 85 10.59 -10.30 -20.45
C THR A 85 10.87 -9.78 -21.88
N GLY A 86 11.66 -8.71 -22.03
CA GLY A 86 12.07 -8.17 -23.32
C GLY A 86 10.90 -7.75 -24.23
N GLU A 87 11.03 -8.01 -25.54
CA GLU A 87 10.03 -7.69 -26.57
C GLU A 87 8.78 -8.56 -26.53
N GLY A 88 8.73 -9.57 -25.65
CA GLY A 88 7.56 -10.44 -25.51
C GLY A 88 6.30 -9.74 -25.01
N GLY A 89 6.43 -8.48 -24.56
CA GLY A 89 5.31 -7.62 -24.16
C GLY A 89 4.43 -8.28 -23.11
N GLU A 90 3.12 -8.06 -23.23
CA GLU A 90 2.11 -8.58 -22.31
C GLU A 90 2.08 -10.12 -22.26
N LEU A 91 2.30 -10.78 -23.41
CA LEU A 91 2.14 -12.23 -23.56
C LEU A 91 3.13 -13.02 -22.71
N LEU A 92 4.37 -12.55 -22.58
CA LEU A 92 5.38 -13.18 -21.73
C LEU A 92 5.38 -12.59 -20.31
N PHE A 93 4.87 -11.37 -20.14
CA PHE A 93 4.89 -10.67 -18.86
C PHE A 93 3.92 -11.29 -17.85
N PHE A 94 2.66 -11.52 -18.22
CA PHE A 94 1.66 -12.07 -17.30
C PHE A 94 2.03 -13.47 -16.78
N PRO A 95 2.48 -14.43 -17.62
CA PRO A 95 2.96 -15.73 -17.13
C PRO A 95 4.16 -15.61 -16.18
N ARG A 96 5.10 -14.71 -16.48
CA ARG A 96 6.27 -14.46 -15.63
C ARG A 96 5.88 -13.85 -14.29
N LEU A 97 4.98 -12.87 -14.30
CA LEU A 97 4.42 -12.24 -13.10
C LEU A 97 3.69 -13.26 -12.22
N ARG A 98 2.93 -14.17 -12.83
CA ARG A 98 2.26 -15.26 -12.11
C ARG A 98 3.24 -16.20 -11.41
N GLU A 99 4.29 -16.61 -12.11
CA GLU A 99 5.29 -17.51 -11.53
C GLU A 99 6.04 -16.84 -10.38
N GLU A 100 6.41 -15.56 -10.55
CA GLU A 100 7.00 -14.76 -9.48
C GLU A 100 6.06 -14.68 -8.26
N MET A 101 4.80 -14.35 -8.48
CA MET A 101 3.81 -14.26 -7.42
C MET A 101 3.60 -15.60 -6.71
N ARG A 102 3.57 -16.71 -7.44
CA ARG A 102 3.49 -18.07 -6.87
C ARG A 102 4.72 -18.41 -6.03
N GLN A 103 5.91 -18.05 -6.51
CA GLN A 103 7.17 -18.26 -5.78
C GLN A 103 7.17 -17.44 -4.48
N GLN A 104 6.78 -16.17 -4.55
CA GLN A 104 6.67 -15.34 -3.37
C GLN A 104 5.64 -15.90 -2.39
N LEU A 105 4.42 -16.21 -2.83
CA LEU A 105 3.37 -16.77 -1.97
C LEU A 105 3.74 -18.13 -1.37
N SER A 106 4.54 -18.94 -2.06
CA SER A 106 5.04 -20.21 -1.51
C SER A 106 5.90 -20.03 -0.26
N GLN A 107 6.54 -18.87 -0.10
CA GLN A 107 7.33 -18.51 1.07
C GLN A 107 6.47 -17.97 2.23
N SER A 108 5.13 -17.95 2.08
CA SER A 108 4.16 -17.39 3.04
C SER A 108 4.55 -15.98 3.56
N PRO A 109 4.81 -15.01 2.67
CA PRO A 109 5.12 -13.64 3.07
C PRO A 109 3.88 -12.98 3.65
N ARG A 110 4.08 -12.11 4.63
CA ARG A 110 2.98 -11.29 5.17
C ARG A 110 2.67 -10.09 4.30
N LEU A 111 3.60 -9.71 3.44
CA LEU A 111 3.48 -8.57 2.56
C LEU A 111 4.20 -8.85 1.24
N VAL A 112 3.47 -8.70 0.13
CA VAL A 112 4.02 -8.69 -1.22
C VAL A 112 4.00 -7.26 -1.73
N ARG A 113 5.17 -6.75 -2.11
CA ARG A 113 5.34 -5.40 -2.66
C ARG A 113 5.80 -5.47 -4.10
N PHE A 114 5.01 -4.88 -4.99
CA PHE A 114 5.40 -4.64 -6.37
C PHE A 114 5.72 -3.16 -6.56
N ASN A 115 6.90 -2.86 -7.10
CA ASN A 115 7.33 -1.50 -7.40
C ASN A 115 7.57 -1.28 -8.89
N GLY A 116 7.46 -0.04 -9.34
CA GLY A 116 7.74 0.35 -10.73
C GLY A 116 6.60 0.04 -11.70
N LEU A 117 5.35 0.07 -11.23
CA LEU A 117 4.18 -0.17 -12.07
C LEU A 117 4.12 0.79 -13.27
N HIS A 118 4.37 2.07 -13.03
CA HIS A 118 4.31 3.10 -14.06
C HIS A 118 5.29 2.84 -15.22
N ASP A 119 6.55 2.52 -14.91
CA ASP A 119 7.57 2.26 -15.93
C ASP A 119 7.35 0.92 -16.64
N CYS A 120 6.86 -0.09 -15.91
CA CYS A 120 6.42 -1.36 -16.46
C CYS A 120 5.31 -1.15 -17.52
N VAL A 121 4.25 -0.41 -17.16
CA VAL A 121 3.14 -0.09 -18.04
C VAL A 121 3.59 0.69 -19.27
N LYS A 122 4.46 1.70 -19.10
CA LYS A 122 4.98 2.47 -20.24
C LYS A 122 5.78 1.61 -21.21
N ARG A 123 6.55 0.65 -20.69
CA ARG A 123 7.30 -0.30 -21.52
C ARG A 123 6.37 -1.27 -22.25
N LEU A 124 5.40 -1.85 -21.55
CA LEU A 124 4.44 -2.80 -22.13
C LEU A 124 3.58 -2.16 -23.23
N VAL A 125 3.07 -0.95 -22.99
CA VAL A 125 2.24 -0.23 -23.97
C VAL A 125 3.08 0.41 -25.08
N GLY A 126 4.40 0.56 -24.88
CA GLY A 126 5.29 1.28 -25.81
C GLY A 126 4.99 2.78 -25.90
N ALA A 127 4.34 3.35 -24.88
CA ALA A 127 3.88 4.73 -24.90
C ALA A 127 4.92 5.71 -24.33
N ARG A 128 5.18 6.80 -25.06
CA ARG A 128 6.05 7.89 -24.59
C ARG A 128 5.40 8.73 -23.48
N ARG A 129 4.10 8.97 -23.56
CA ARG A 129 3.28 9.72 -22.59
C ARG A 129 2.21 8.82 -21.98
N TRP A 130 1.86 9.07 -20.73
CA TRP A 130 0.78 8.35 -20.06
C TRP A 130 -0.57 8.67 -20.71
N CYS A 131 -1.25 7.65 -21.22
CA CYS A 131 -2.54 7.77 -21.91
C CYS A 131 -3.56 6.79 -21.32
N ASP A 132 -4.81 6.82 -21.82
CA ASP A 132 -5.86 5.92 -21.32
C ASP A 132 -5.52 4.44 -21.48
N ARG A 133 -4.74 4.09 -22.50
CA ARG A 133 -4.23 2.74 -22.69
C ARG A 133 -3.20 2.34 -21.63
N CYS A 134 -2.40 3.29 -21.12
CA CYS A 134 -1.55 3.06 -19.94
C CYS A 134 -2.39 2.82 -18.68
N ARG A 135 -3.44 3.62 -18.46
CA ARG A 135 -4.35 3.43 -17.32
C ARG A 135 -5.02 2.07 -17.36
N ALA A 136 -5.61 1.69 -18.49
CA ALA A 136 -6.24 0.39 -18.66
C ALA A 136 -5.26 -0.77 -18.41
N MET A 137 -4.02 -0.65 -18.89
CA MET A 137 -2.96 -1.64 -18.63
C MET A 137 -2.61 -1.72 -17.13
N SER A 138 -2.46 -0.57 -16.49
CA SER A 138 -2.20 -0.49 -15.04
C SER A 138 -3.29 -1.18 -14.25
N ASP A 139 -4.55 -0.88 -14.56
CA ASP A 139 -5.72 -1.48 -13.91
C ASP A 139 -5.79 -2.99 -14.16
N GLN A 140 -5.43 -3.44 -15.36
CA GLN A 140 -5.36 -4.86 -15.71
C GLN A 140 -4.26 -5.59 -14.90
N ILE A 141 -3.07 -4.99 -14.74
CA ILE A 141 -1.99 -5.57 -13.94
C ILE A 141 -2.39 -5.65 -12.46
N VAL A 142 -2.94 -4.56 -11.90
CA VAL A 142 -3.38 -4.52 -10.50
C VAL A 142 -4.53 -5.49 -10.26
N GLY A 143 -5.51 -5.53 -11.17
CA GLY A 143 -6.62 -6.48 -11.10
C GLY A 143 -6.15 -7.93 -11.16
N TYR A 144 -5.18 -8.24 -12.03
CA TYR A 144 -4.58 -9.56 -12.12
C TYR A 144 -3.86 -9.97 -10.83
N LEU A 145 -3.08 -9.06 -10.24
CA LEU A 145 -2.40 -9.31 -8.96
C LEU A 145 -3.40 -9.55 -7.83
N ARG A 146 -4.46 -8.74 -7.74
CA ARG A 146 -5.53 -8.95 -6.75
C ARG A 146 -6.22 -10.30 -6.93
N GLN A 147 -6.59 -10.65 -8.16
CA GLN A 147 -7.18 -11.96 -8.45
C GLN A 147 -6.23 -13.10 -8.04
N CYS A 148 -4.93 -12.97 -8.29
CA CYS A 148 -3.95 -13.97 -7.87
C CYS A 148 -3.83 -14.06 -6.34
N LEU A 149 -4.01 -12.97 -5.60
CA LEU A 149 -4.06 -12.99 -4.14
C LEU A 149 -5.32 -13.70 -3.64
N ASP A 150 -6.48 -13.37 -4.23
CA ASP A 150 -7.77 -13.98 -3.90
C ASP A 150 -7.73 -15.49 -4.21
N GLU A 151 -7.26 -15.92 -5.37
CA GLU A 151 -7.09 -17.36 -5.68
C GLU A 151 -6.23 -18.09 -4.64
N ASN A 152 -5.36 -17.38 -3.92
CA ASN A 152 -4.50 -17.88 -2.85
C ASN A 152 -4.98 -17.47 -1.44
N HIS A 153 -6.30 -17.42 -1.19
CA HIS A 153 -7.00 -17.13 0.10
C HIS A 153 -6.38 -17.73 1.39
N ARG A 154 -5.41 -18.64 1.31
CA ARG A 154 -4.67 -19.21 2.44
C ARG A 154 -3.53 -18.34 2.97
N ALA A 155 -3.09 -17.31 2.23
CA ALA A 155 -2.00 -16.44 2.66
C ALA A 155 -2.58 -15.19 3.33
N ASP A 156 -2.40 -15.04 4.65
CA ASP A 156 -2.55 -13.76 5.38
C ASP A 156 -1.50 -12.76 4.87
N CYS A 157 -1.70 -12.30 3.63
CA CYS A 157 -0.71 -11.56 2.85
C CYS A 157 -1.32 -10.27 2.32
N ALA A 158 -0.74 -9.14 2.67
CA ALA A 158 -1.10 -7.85 2.11
C ALA A 158 -0.39 -7.64 0.76
N LEU A 159 -1.08 -7.02 -0.21
CA LEU A 159 -0.51 -6.64 -1.51
C LEU A 159 -0.37 -5.12 -1.59
N VAL A 160 0.83 -4.63 -1.91
CA VAL A 160 1.12 -3.22 -2.15
C VAL A 160 1.71 -3.05 -3.54
N VAL A 161 1.14 -2.15 -4.35
CA VAL A 161 1.63 -1.81 -5.68
C VAL A 161 1.99 -0.33 -5.73
N SER A 162 3.21 0.00 -6.18
CA SER A 162 3.80 1.35 -6.19
C SER A 162 4.51 1.70 -7.49
#